data_AF-A0A8T4JD15-F1
#
_entry.id   AF-A0A8T4JD15-F1
#
_cell.length_a   1.000
_cell.length_b   1.000
_cell.length_c   1.000
_cell.angle_alpha   90.00
_cell.angle_beta   90.00
_cell.angle_gamma   90.00
#
_symmetry.space_group_name_H-M   'P 1'
#
loop_
_entity.id
_entity.type
_entity.pdbx_description
1 polymer ?
#
loop_
_entity_poly.entity_id
_entity_poly.type
_entity_poly.pdbx_seq_one_letter_code
_entity_poly.pdbx_strand_id
1 'polypeptide(L)'
;MSIELENAMSEAIEIARECIRCGLCRELCPVLRIRRDEIISPRGKAILLDNSNFEKIVYDCTLCKACETKCPKEIKLCDAFIKAREVLVLQGKGLSVNKEMIENLEKTGNVFGY
;
A
#
# COMPACT_ATOMS: atom_id res chain seq x y z
N MET A 1 -17.70 11.72 5.26
CA MET A 1 -17.01 10.43 5.05
C MET A 1 -17.28 9.56 6.27
N SER A 2 -17.11 8.24 6.23
CA SER A 2 -17.16 7.43 7.46
C SER A 2 -15.93 7.74 8.32
N ILE A 3 -16.09 7.74 9.64
CA ILE A 3 -14.98 7.96 10.61
C ILE A 3 -13.82 6.98 10.33
N GLU A 4 -14.15 5.74 9.98
CA GLU A 4 -13.19 4.71 9.63
C GLU A 4 -12.31 5.09 8.42
N LEU A 5 -12.91 5.66 7.38
CA LEU A 5 -12.17 6.10 6.18
C LEU A 5 -11.25 7.27 6.50
N GLU A 6 -11.70 8.20 7.33
CA GLU A 6 -10.89 9.34 7.79
C GLU A 6 -9.69 8.87 8.62
N ASN A 7 -9.91 7.95 9.56
CA ASN A 7 -8.86 7.38 10.39
C ASN A 7 -7.81 6.64 9.54
N ALA A 8 -8.24 5.74 8.65
CA ALA A 8 -7.34 4.98 7.79
C ALA A 8 -6.51 5.91 6.86
N MET A 9 -7.12 6.98 6.35
CA MET A 9 -6.42 7.98 5.56
C MET A 9 -5.37 8.73 6.39
N SER A 10 -5.74 9.19 7.59
CA SER A 10 -4.82 9.92 8.48
C SER A 10 -3.60 9.07 8.83
N GLU A 11 -3.82 7.82 9.26
CA GLU A 11 -2.75 6.87 9.60
C GLU A 11 -1.79 6.65 8.41
N ALA A 12 -2.33 6.47 7.19
CA ALA A 12 -1.51 6.27 6.00
C ALA A 12 -0.63 7.49 5.69
N ILE A 13 -1.19 8.70 5.81
CA ILE A 13 -0.49 9.97 5.57
C ILE A 13 0.58 10.21 6.62
N GLU A 14 0.26 10.02 7.91
CA GLU A 14 1.18 10.25 9.03
C GLU A 14 2.46 9.40 8.89
N ILE A 15 2.31 8.11 8.57
CA ILE A 15 3.46 7.23 8.35
C ILE A 15 4.25 7.67 7.10
N ALA A 16 3.57 7.99 6.01
CA ALA A 16 4.22 8.34 4.74
C ALA A 16 4.98 9.68 4.80
N ARG A 17 4.46 10.65 5.56
CA ARG A 17 5.01 12.01 5.70
C ARG A 17 6.40 12.04 6.34
N GLU A 18 6.76 11.03 7.14
CA GLU A 18 8.10 10.88 7.72
C GLU A 18 9.21 10.64 6.66
N CYS A 19 8.83 10.34 5.41
CA CYS A 19 9.76 10.05 4.33
C CYS A 19 10.62 11.26 3.93
N ILE A 20 11.92 11.18 4.25
CA ILE A 20 12.94 12.19 3.85
C ILE A 20 13.42 12.06 2.39
N ARG A 21 12.77 11.22 1.58
CA ARG A 21 13.01 11.06 0.12
C ARG A 21 14.44 10.63 -0.28
N CYS A 22 15.22 10.05 0.63
CA CYS A 22 16.63 9.68 0.41
C CYS A 22 16.89 8.65 -0.71
N GLY A 23 15.90 7.82 -1.06
CA GLY A 23 16.01 6.88 -2.19
C GLY A 23 16.62 5.51 -1.88
N LEU A 24 17.05 5.22 -0.65
CA LEU A 24 17.63 3.92 -0.27
C LEU A 24 16.66 2.74 -0.51
N CYS A 25 15.35 2.99 -0.42
CA CYS A 25 14.33 1.97 -0.66
C CYS A 25 14.23 1.51 -2.12
N ARG A 26 14.80 2.26 -3.08
CA ARG A 26 14.74 1.96 -4.52
C ARG A 26 15.46 0.66 -4.84
N GLU A 27 16.70 0.53 -4.35
CA GLU A 27 17.57 -0.63 -4.57
C GLU A 27 16.98 -1.93 -4.03
N LEU A 28 16.08 -1.83 -3.04
CA LEU A 28 15.50 -2.98 -2.35
C LEU A 28 14.15 -3.42 -2.91
N CYS A 29 13.48 -2.57 -3.69
CA CYS A 29 12.14 -2.87 -4.16
C CYS A 29 12.18 -3.78 -5.40
N PRO A 30 11.70 -5.05 -5.30
CA PRO A 30 11.73 -5.97 -6.45
C PRO A 30 10.82 -5.50 -7.59
N VAL A 31 9.74 -4.78 -7.27
CA VAL A 31 8.77 -4.29 -8.25
C VAL A 31 9.35 -3.14 -9.06
N LEU A 32 10.04 -2.20 -8.39
CA LEU A 32 10.75 -1.11 -9.07
C LEU A 32 11.82 -1.62 -10.03
N ARG A 33 12.57 -2.66 -9.63
CA ARG A 33 13.61 -3.27 -10.47
C ARG A 33 13.07 -3.74 -11.83
N ILE A 34 11.81 -4.19 -11.87
CA ILE A 34 11.15 -4.66 -13.09
C ILE A 34 10.44 -3.52 -13.82
N ARG A 35 9.59 -2.75 -13.11
CA ARG A 35 8.74 -1.71 -13.72
C ARG A 35 9.54 -0.47 -14.15
N ARG A 36 10.64 -0.15 -13.47
CA ARG A 36 11.56 0.99 -13.74
C ARG A 36 10.90 2.37 -13.80
N ASP A 37 9.75 2.54 -13.15
CA ASP A 37 9.07 3.81 -12.98
C ASP A 37 9.21 4.28 -11.52
N GLU A 38 9.66 5.51 -11.31
CA GLU A 38 9.89 6.06 -9.97
C GLU A 38 8.61 6.17 -9.14
N ILE A 39 7.45 6.36 -9.77
CA ILE A 39 6.15 6.38 -9.09
C ILE A 39 5.88 5.01 -8.43
N ILE A 40 6.44 3.92 -8.98
CA ILE A 40 6.33 2.57 -8.43
C ILE A 40 7.24 2.36 -7.21
N SER A 41 8.30 3.15 -7.05
CA SER A 41 9.23 2.99 -5.92
C SER A 41 8.51 3.14 -4.57
N PRO A 42 9.06 2.56 -3.48
CA PRO A 42 8.47 2.73 -2.16
C PRO A 42 8.38 4.20 -1.74
N ARG A 43 9.39 5.02 -2.06
CA ARG A 43 9.33 6.47 -1.81
C ARG A 43 8.36 7.20 -2.73
N GLY A 44 8.22 6.78 -3.98
CA GLY A 44 7.25 7.37 -4.92
C GLY A 44 5.84 7.21 -4.40
N LYS A 45 5.50 6.00 -3.95
CA LYS A 45 4.23 5.71 -3.26
C LYS A 45 4.06 6.51 -1.97
N ALA A 46 5.11 6.65 -1.17
CA ALA A 46 5.07 7.48 0.04
C ALA A 46 4.77 8.95 -0.27
N ILE A 47 5.38 9.51 -1.33
CA ILE A 47 5.09 10.88 -1.79
C ILE A 47 3.65 10.99 -2.27
N LEU A 48 3.14 10.02 -3.01
CA LEU A 48 1.73 10.01 -3.42
C LEU A 48 0.78 9.92 -2.22
N LEU A 49 1.13 9.14 -1.19
CA LEU A 49 0.35 9.03 0.04
C LEU A 49 0.33 10.34 0.83
N ASP A 50 1.47 10.97 1.04
CA ASP A 50 1.56 12.27 1.74
C ASP A 50 0.73 13.37 1.05
N ASN A 51 0.56 13.27 -0.27
CA ASN A 51 -0.29 14.15 -1.08
C ASN A 51 -1.72 13.63 -1.30
N SER A 52 -2.12 12.54 -0.64
CA SER A 52 -3.45 11.92 -0.80
C SER A 52 -3.82 11.55 -2.25
N ASN A 53 -2.83 11.22 -3.09
CA ASN A 53 -2.98 10.99 -4.54
C ASN A 53 -2.45 9.61 -5.00
N PHE A 54 -2.67 8.56 -4.21
CA PHE A 54 -2.05 7.25 -4.44
C PHE A 54 -2.85 6.29 -5.33
N GLU A 55 -4.18 6.42 -5.37
CA GLU A 55 -5.07 5.53 -6.16
C GLU A 55 -4.68 4.03 -6.06
N LYS A 56 -4.84 3.24 -7.13
CA LYS A 56 -4.57 1.80 -7.14
C LYS A 56 -3.09 1.44 -7.17
N ILE A 57 -2.17 2.40 -7.28
CA ILE A 57 -0.73 2.10 -7.39
C ILE A 57 -0.19 1.38 -6.15
N VAL A 58 -0.82 1.56 -4.99
CA VAL A 58 -0.45 0.89 -3.72
C VAL A 58 -0.62 -0.63 -3.79
N TYR A 59 -1.46 -1.14 -4.70
CA TYR A 59 -1.61 -2.58 -4.94
C TYR A 59 -0.39 -3.20 -5.62
N ASP A 60 0.46 -2.42 -6.30
CA ASP A 60 1.72 -2.94 -6.85
C ASP A 60 2.74 -3.34 -5.77
N CYS A 61 2.59 -2.86 -4.53
CA CYS A 61 3.47 -3.27 -3.44
C CYS A 61 3.22 -4.74 -3.09
N THR A 62 4.27 -5.55 -3.01
CA THR A 62 4.14 -6.96 -2.58
C THR A 62 4.11 -7.13 -1.06
N LEU A 63 4.18 -6.03 -0.28
CA LEU A 63 4.29 -6.02 1.18
C LEU A 63 5.48 -6.85 1.73
N CYS A 64 6.56 -7.01 0.95
CA CYS A 64 7.74 -7.78 1.34
C CYS A 64 8.62 -7.14 2.43
N LYS A 65 8.33 -5.90 2.84
CA LYS A 65 9.06 -5.11 3.85
C LYS A 65 10.54 -4.81 3.55
N ALA A 66 11.07 -5.19 2.38
CA ALA A 66 12.47 -4.96 2.01
C ALA A 66 12.89 -3.48 2.13
N CYS A 67 12.02 -2.54 1.72
CA CYS A 67 12.28 -1.10 1.81
C CYS A 67 12.48 -0.55 3.22
N GLU A 68 11.94 -1.24 4.24
CA GLU A 68 12.01 -0.79 5.63
C GLU A 68 13.36 -1.13 6.26
N THR A 69 14.04 -2.16 5.75
CA THR A 69 15.30 -2.69 6.31
C THR A 69 16.45 -1.69 6.29
N LYS A 70 16.50 -0.78 5.31
CA LYS A 70 17.52 0.28 5.19
C LYS A 70 16.93 1.68 5.29
N CYS A 71 15.73 1.82 5.85
CA CYS A 71 15.14 3.13 6.06
C CYS A 71 15.83 3.82 7.25
N PRO A 72 16.53 4.95 7.07
CA PRO A 72 17.23 5.62 8.17
C PRO A 72 16.26 6.26 9.19
N LYS A 73 14.99 6.40 8.81
CA LYS A 73 13.89 6.90 9.64
C LYS A 73 13.02 5.76 10.19
N GLU A 74 13.38 4.50 9.90
CA GLU A 74 12.67 3.29 10.36
C GLU A 74 11.17 3.24 10.01
N ILE A 75 10.76 4.01 8.99
CA ILE A 75 9.37 4.16 8.54
C ILE A 75 8.78 2.81 8.13
N LYS A 76 7.59 2.50 8.66
CA LYS A 76 6.81 1.30 8.33
C LYS A 76 5.94 1.51 7.10
N LEU A 77 6.58 1.71 5.95
CA LEU A 77 5.87 2.01 4.70
C LEU A 77 4.84 0.93 4.29
N CYS A 78 5.05 -0.34 4.64
CA CYS A 78 4.08 -1.39 4.33
C CYS A 78 2.78 -1.18 5.10
N ASP A 79 2.84 -0.69 6.34
CA ASP A 79 1.65 -0.39 7.14
C ASP A 79 0.88 0.78 6.52
N ALA A 80 1.58 1.82 6.06
CA ALA A 80 0.98 2.90 5.29
C ALA A 80 0.29 2.39 4.01
N PHE A 81 0.91 1.46 3.28
CA PHE A 81 0.31 0.87 2.09
C PHE A 81 -0.90 -0.01 2.41
N ILE A 82 -0.93 -0.70 3.54
CA ILE A 82 -2.09 -1.46 3.99
C ILE A 82 -3.26 -0.51 4.29
N LYS A 83 -3.01 0.57 5.05
CA LYS A 83 -4.00 1.61 5.34
C LYS A 83 -4.52 2.29 4.08
N ALA A 84 -3.64 2.55 3.12
CA ALA A 84 -4.03 3.05 1.81
C ALA A 84 -4.95 2.08 1.05
N ARG A 85 -4.70 0.77 1.12
CA ARG A 85 -5.58 -0.25 0.52
C ARG A 85 -6.94 -0.31 1.21
N GLU A 86 -6.97 -0.18 2.53
CA GLU A 86 -8.20 -0.08 3.33
C GLU A 86 -9.05 1.11 2.87
N VAL A 87 -8.44 2.31 2.73
CA VAL A 87 -9.11 3.49 2.17
C VAL A 87 -9.74 3.19 0.80
N LEU A 88 -9.02 2.52 -0.10
CA LEU A 88 -9.55 2.19 -1.43
C LEU A 88 -10.70 1.18 -1.36
N VAL A 89 -10.63 0.21 -0.46
CA VAL A 89 -11.73 -0.74 -0.24
C VAL A 89 -12.97 -0.01 0.27
N LEU A 90 -12.84 0.87 1.27
CA LEU A 90 -13.93 1.69 1.82
C LEU A 90 -14.52 2.65 0.78
N GLN A 91 -13.74 3.09 -0.20
CA GLN A 91 -14.19 3.88 -1.35
C GLN A 91 -14.81 3.03 -2.48
N GLY A 92 -14.95 1.72 -2.31
CA GLY A 92 -15.45 0.81 -3.36
C GLY A 92 -14.45 0.53 -4.49
N LYS A 93 -13.21 1.00 -4.38
CA LYS A 93 -12.11 0.86 -5.35
C LYS A 93 -11.23 -0.37 -5.11
N GLY A 94 -11.65 -1.30 -4.25
CA GLY A 94 -11.00 -2.60 -4.05
C GLY A 94 -10.88 -3.43 -5.34
N LEU A 95 -10.01 -4.44 -5.33
CA LEU A 95 -9.81 -5.32 -6.48
C LEU A 95 -10.92 -6.37 -6.58
N SER A 96 -11.41 -6.64 -7.79
CA SER A 96 -12.46 -7.64 -8.05
C SER A 96 -12.04 -9.04 -7.60
N VAL A 97 -10.79 -9.42 -7.86
CA VAL A 97 -10.23 -10.73 -7.45
C VAL A 97 -10.26 -10.90 -5.93
N ASN A 98 -9.98 -9.84 -5.17
CA ASN A 98 -10.07 -9.91 -3.70
C ASN A 98 -11.52 -10.05 -3.21
N LYS A 99 -12.49 -9.46 -3.92
CA LYS A 99 -13.92 -9.66 -3.60
C LYS A 99 -14.33 -11.11 -3.83
N GLU A 100 -13.91 -11.69 -4.96
CA GLU A 100 -14.15 -13.11 -5.26
C GLU A 100 -13.54 -14.03 -4.19
N MET A 101 -12.31 -13.76 -3.74
CA MET A 101 -11.67 -14.52 -2.66
C MET A 101 -12.47 -14.46 -1.35
N ILE A 102 -13.07 -13.31 -1.01
CA ILE A 102 -13.92 -13.15 0.17
C ILE A 102 -15.22 -13.95 0.01
N GLU A 103 -15.87 -13.86 -1.15
CA GLU A 103 -17.08 -14.64 -1.44
C GLU A 103 -16.82 -16.15 -1.39
N ASN A 104 -15.67 -16.61 -1.89
CA ASN A 104 -15.27 -18.01 -1.82
C ASN A 104 -15.10 -18.45 -0.36
N LEU A 105 -14.45 -17.62 0.46
CA LEU A 105 -14.26 -17.88 1.87
C LEU A 105 -15.60 -18.01 2.60
N GLU A 106 -16.56 -17.13 2.32
CA GLU A 106 -17.91 -17.16 2.90
C GLU A 106 -18.71 -18.41 2.49
N LYS A 107 -18.58 -18.84 1.22
CA LYS A 107 -19.34 -19.98 0.68
C LYS A 107 -18.73 -21.35 1.01
N THR A 108 -17.41 -21.45 1.00
CA THR A 108 -16.67 -22.74 1.01
C THR A 108 -15.71 -22.88 2.18
N GLY A 109 -15.49 -21.83 2.96
CA GLY A 109 -14.48 -21.81 4.02
C GLY A 109 -13.04 -21.71 3.52
N ASN A 110 -12.80 -21.53 2.21
CA ASN A 110 -11.47 -21.31 1.64
C ASN A 110 -11.49 -20.29 0.49
N VAL A 111 -10.35 -19.66 0.20
CA VAL A 111 -10.25 -18.59 -0.80
C VAL A 111 -10.32 -19.08 -2.26
N PHE A 112 -10.17 -20.39 -2.49
CA PHE A 112 -10.11 -20.96 -3.84
C PHE A 112 -11.50 -21.37 -4.36
N GLY A 113 -12.47 -21.59 -3.49
CA GLY A 113 -13.87 -21.81 -3.87
C GLY A 113 -14.22 -23.23 -4.32
N TYR A 114 -13.35 -24.21 -4.06
CA TYR A 114 -13.60 -25.63 -4.30
C TYR A 114 -13.69 -26.44 -3.00
#